data_AF-A0A970G8N4-F1
#
_entry.id   AF-A0A970G8N4-F1
#
_cell.length_a   1.000
_cell.length_b   1.000
_cell.length_c   1.000
_cell.angle_alpha   90.00
_cell.angle_beta   90.00
_cell.angle_gamma   90.00
#
_symmetry.space_group_name_H-M   'P 1'
#
loop_
_entity.id
_entity.type
_entity.pdbx_description
1 polymer ?
#
loop_
_entity_poly.entity_id
_entity_poly.type
_entity_poly.pdbx_seq_one_letter_code
_entity_poly.pdbx_strand_id
1 'polypeptide(L)'
;MKKILIVLLVIALTVPLASLADSKYDGMTLTELNEESLAILKAMWATDEWESVRVPAGVYQVGVEIPAGEWTIKPYESYFAIRIGSKLDETKTDVDWDFLDVYEFVSDDVYSNGWTAVFLEGKYVVLEDAVYFQKPTKGTGFGFK
;
A
#
# COMPACT_ATOMS: atom_id res chain seq x y z
N MET A 1 -27.84 -9.19 -50.75
CA MET A 1 -26.44 -8.83 -50.47
C MET A 1 -26.23 -7.97 -49.22
N LYS A 2 -27.15 -7.05 -48.84
CA LYS A 2 -27.01 -6.24 -47.60
C LYS A 2 -27.12 -7.03 -46.28
N LYS A 3 -27.85 -8.15 -46.26
CA LYS A 3 -28.05 -8.98 -45.05
C LYS A 3 -26.83 -9.86 -44.71
N ILE A 4 -25.98 -10.18 -45.69
CA ILE A 4 -24.75 -10.97 -45.49
C ILE A 4 -23.64 -10.11 -44.89
N LEU A 5 -23.58 -8.82 -45.24
CA LEU A 5 -22.64 -7.86 -44.66
C LEU A 5 -22.86 -7.65 -43.16
N ILE A 6 -24.11 -7.65 -42.71
CA ILE A 6 -24.46 -7.45 -41.30
C ILE A 6 -24.06 -8.65 -40.44
N VAL A 7 -24.19 -9.87 -40.97
CA VAL A 7 -23.79 -11.09 -40.24
C VAL A 7 -22.26 -11.19 -40.10
N LEU A 8 -21.50 -10.79 -41.12
CA LEU A 8 -20.03 -10.70 -41.04
C LEU A 8 -19.55 -9.62 -40.07
N LEU A 9 -20.26 -8.47 -39.98
CA LEU A 9 -19.93 -7.40 -39.04
C LEU A 9 -20.18 -7.80 -37.58
N VAL A 10 -21.24 -8.57 -37.32
CA VAL A 10 -21.57 -9.08 -35.97
C VAL A 10 -20.58 -10.16 -35.52
N ILE A 11 -20.09 -11.01 -36.42
CA ILE A 11 -19.07 -12.02 -36.10
C ILE A 11 -17.70 -11.36 -35.81
N ALA A 12 -17.38 -10.26 -36.49
CA ALA A 12 -16.18 -9.45 -36.20
C ALA A 12 -16.28 -8.68 -34.86
N LEU A 13 -17.50 -8.42 -34.36
CA LEU A 13 -17.75 -7.80 -33.05
C LEU A 13 -17.79 -8.81 -31.90
N THR A 14 -17.85 -10.11 -32.18
CA THR A 14 -17.79 -11.19 -31.18
C THR A 14 -16.40 -11.76 -30.94
N VAL A 15 -15.35 -11.12 -31.48
CA VAL A 15 -13.98 -11.43 -31.04
C VAL A 15 -13.95 -11.16 -29.53
N PRO A 16 -13.57 -12.14 -28.69
CA PRO A 16 -13.52 -11.91 -27.27
C PRO A 16 -12.52 -10.79 -27.00
N LEU A 17 -13.01 -9.65 -26.51
CA LEU A 17 -12.19 -8.62 -25.86
C LEU A 17 -11.48 -9.15 -24.59
N ALA A 18 -11.64 -10.44 -24.27
CA ALA A 18 -11.09 -11.12 -23.11
C ALA A 18 -9.59 -11.50 -23.23
N SER A 19 -8.83 -10.93 -24.17
CA SER A 19 -7.40 -11.26 -24.36
C SER A 19 -6.47 -10.04 -24.34
N LEU A 20 -6.90 -8.88 -23.83
CA LEU A 20 -6.04 -7.70 -23.66
C LEU A 20 -5.75 -7.34 -22.19
N ALA A 21 -6.05 -8.23 -21.25
CA ALA A 21 -5.47 -8.25 -19.91
C ALA A 21 -4.62 -9.52 -19.82
N ASP A 22 -3.34 -9.55 -19.50
CA ASP A 22 -2.41 -8.58 -18.91
C ASP A 22 -1.04 -8.88 -19.53
N SER A 23 -0.50 -8.01 -20.38
CA SER A 23 0.87 -8.19 -20.92
C SER A 23 1.87 -7.21 -20.31
N LYS A 24 1.43 -6.34 -19.40
CA LYS A 24 2.31 -5.30 -18.83
C LYS A 24 3.37 -5.90 -17.91
N TYR A 25 3.00 -6.95 -17.18
CA TYR A 25 3.84 -7.57 -16.15
C TYR A 25 4.43 -8.92 -16.58
N ASP A 26 4.07 -9.41 -17.77
CA ASP A 26 4.60 -10.66 -18.32
C ASP A 26 6.11 -10.54 -18.57
N GLY A 27 6.87 -11.48 -17.99
CA GLY A 27 8.33 -11.52 -18.13
C GLY A 27 9.09 -10.55 -17.24
N MET A 28 8.42 -9.76 -16.40
CA MET A 28 9.10 -8.98 -15.36
C MET A 28 9.70 -9.89 -14.30
N THR A 29 10.91 -9.56 -13.88
CA THR A 29 11.52 -10.12 -12.68
C THR A 29 10.77 -9.63 -11.43
N LEU A 30 10.93 -10.34 -10.31
CA LEU A 30 10.37 -9.92 -9.03
C LEU A 30 10.84 -8.52 -8.61
N THR A 31 12.09 -8.18 -8.92
CA THR A 31 12.66 -6.85 -8.67
C THR A 31 11.92 -5.77 -9.45
N GLU A 32 11.73 -5.96 -10.76
CA GLU A 32 11.02 -5.01 -11.62
C GLU A 32 9.56 -4.83 -11.19
N LEU A 33 8.90 -5.92 -10.78
CA LEU A 33 7.53 -5.86 -10.27
C LEU A 33 7.46 -5.05 -8.95
N ASN A 34 8.44 -5.21 -8.07
CA ASN A 34 8.52 -4.47 -6.82
C ASN A 34 8.80 -2.98 -7.08
N GLU A 35 9.71 -2.66 -8.00
CA GLU A 35 10.01 -1.28 -8.40
C GLU A 35 8.78 -0.58 -9.01
N GLU A 36 8.04 -1.27 -9.88
CA GLU A 36 6.78 -0.77 -10.42
C GLU A 36 5.73 -0.54 -9.34
N SER A 37 5.58 -1.47 -8.39
CA SER A 37 4.67 -1.31 -7.24
C SER A 37 5.02 -0.08 -6.40
N LEU A 38 6.31 0.14 -6.14
CA LEU A 38 6.80 1.33 -5.43
C LEU A 38 6.58 2.62 -6.22
N ALA A 39 6.74 2.60 -7.54
CA ALA A 39 6.48 3.75 -8.39
C ALA A 39 4.99 4.16 -8.37
N ILE A 40 4.09 3.16 -8.43
CA ILE A 40 2.64 3.39 -8.30
C ILE A 40 2.33 3.97 -6.92
N LEU A 41 2.89 3.41 -5.85
CA LEU A 41 2.67 3.89 -4.49
C LEU A 41 3.10 5.36 -4.35
N LYS A 42 4.30 5.71 -4.83
CA LYS A 42 4.81 7.10 -4.86
C LYS A 42 3.89 8.04 -5.64
N ALA A 43 3.41 7.61 -6.81
CA ALA A 43 2.48 8.38 -7.62
C ALA A 43 1.16 8.62 -6.88
N MET A 44 0.62 7.60 -6.18
CA MET A 44 -0.60 7.75 -5.39
C MET A 44 -0.45 8.83 -4.31
N TRP A 45 0.65 8.80 -3.56
CA TRP A 45 0.92 9.80 -2.51
C TRP A 45 0.97 11.24 -3.02
N ALA A 46 1.41 11.45 -4.27
CA ALA A 46 1.55 12.77 -4.87
C ALA A 46 0.24 13.36 -5.43
N THR A 47 -0.84 12.59 -5.47
CA THR A 47 -2.14 13.08 -5.95
C THR A 47 -2.93 13.72 -4.81
N ASP A 48 -3.74 14.75 -5.10
CA ASP A 48 -4.56 15.41 -4.08
C ASP A 48 -5.91 14.71 -3.82
N GLU A 49 -6.29 13.78 -4.71
CA GLU A 49 -7.64 13.19 -4.80
C GLU A 49 -7.83 11.87 -4.03
N TRP A 50 -6.81 11.35 -3.36
CA TRP A 50 -6.93 10.06 -2.67
C TRP A 50 -7.55 10.21 -1.26
N GLU A 51 -8.51 9.34 -0.94
CA GLU A 51 -9.11 9.23 0.40
C GLU A 51 -8.35 8.23 1.29
N SER A 52 -7.84 7.14 0.70
CA SER A 52 -6.99 6.17 1.37
C SER A 52 -6.01 5.51 0.40
N VAL A 53 -4.85 5.11 0.91
CA VAL A 53 -3.84 4.31 0.18
C VAL A 53 -3.73 2.95 0.84
N ARG A 54 -3.94 1.88 0.07
CA ARG A 54 -3.69 0.51 0.54
C ARG A 54 -2.19 0.23 0.44
N VAL A 55 -1.54 0.02 1.58
CA VAL A 55 -0.13 -0.34 1.67
C VAL A 55 -0.06 -1.84 2.02
N PRO A 56 0.60 -2.67 1.20
CA PRO A 56 0.79 -4.10 1.51
C PRO A 56 1.61 -4.34 2.78
N ALA A 57 1.63 -5.58 3.24
CA ALA A 57 2.60 -6.02 4.23
C ALA A 57 4.03 -5.89 3.68
N GLY A 58 4.98 -5.54 4.54
CA GLY A 58 6.37 -5.37 4.14
C GLY A 58 7.16 -4.41 5.01
N VAL A 59 8.39 -4.14 4.56
CA VAL A 59 9.32 -3.21 5.20
C VAL A 59 9.47 -1.97 4.33
N TYR A 60 9.26 -0.80 4.94
CA TYR A 60 9.25 0.49 4.25
C TYR A 60 10.14 1.47 4.98
N GLN A 61 10.85 2.33 4.24
CA GLN A 61 11.59 3.46 4.77
C GLN A 61 10.77 4.74 4.63
N VAL A 62 10.61 5.45 5.74
CA VAL A 62 9.89 6.73 5.78
C VAL A 62 10.73 7.81 5.08
N GLY A 63 10.09 8.55 4.18
CA GLY A 63 10.74 9.50 3.27
C GLY A 63 11.13 8.89 1.93
N VAL A 64 11.09 7.55 1.79
CA VAL A 64 11.40 6.86 0.52
C VAL A 64 10.15 6.22 -0.04
N GLU A 65 9.58 5.21 0.62
CA GLU A 65 8.37 4.51 0.16
C GLU A 65 7.09 5.07 0.80
N ILE A 66 7.18 5.47 2.07
CA ILE A 66 6.07 6.08 2.82
C ILE A 66 6.46 7.53 3.13
N PRO A 67 5.68 8.55 2.75
CA PRO A 67 6.04 9.92 3.07
C PRO A 67 6.02 10.18 4.58
N ALA A 68 6.96 11.00 5.06
CA ALA A 68 6.94 11.48 6.44
C ALA A 68 5.70 12.35 6.69
N GLY A 69 5.15 12.27 7.91
CA GLY A 69 3.94 13.01 8.27
C GLY A 69 3.10 12.31 9.30
N GLU A 70 1.99 12.94 9.67
CA GLU A 70 0.96 12.32 10.49
C GLU A 70 0.01 11.52 9.60
N TRP A 71 -0.31 10.30 10.01
CA TRP A 71 -1.17 9.38 9.27
C TRP A 71 -2.12 8.66 10.20
N THR A 72 -3.35 8.43 9.74
CA THR A 72 -4.29 7.49 10.36
C THR A 72 -4.22 6.16 9.62
N ILE A 73 -3.97 5.08 10.34
CA ILE A 73 -3.79 3.72 9.79
C ILE A 73 -4.94 2.84 10.25
N LYS A 74 -5.52 2.10 9.31
CA LYS A 74 -6.58 1.13 9.57
C LYS A 74 -6.18 -0.25 9.05
N PRO A 75 -6.61 -1.34 9.71
CA PRO A 75 -6.42 -2.67 9.14
C PRO A 75 -7.14 -2.77 7.78
N TYR A 76 -6.55 -3.55 6.87
CA TYR A 76 -7.27 -3.98 5.67
C TYR A 76 -8.33 -5.04 6.02
N GLU A 77 -8.03 -5.89 7.01
CA GLU A 77 -8.93 -6.91 7.55
C GLU A 77 -9.43 -6.51 8.94
N SER A 78 -9.21 -7.32 9.98
CA SER A 78 -9.71 -7.07 11.34
C SER A 78 -8.67 -6.49 12.30
N TYR A 79 -7.39 -6.70 12.02
CA TYR A 79 -6.28 -6.19 12.82
C TYR A 79 -5.02 -6.08 11.96
N PHE A 80 -4.02 -5.38 12.49
CA PHE A 80 -2.65 -5.40 11.97
C PHE A 80 -1.65 -5.20 13.13
N ALA A 81 -0.42 -5.64 12.91
CA ALA A 81 0.71 -5.27 13.75
C ALA A 81 1.67 -4.35 12.99
N ILE A 82 2.18 -3.34 13.68
CA ILE A 82 3.14 -2.39 13.13
C ILE A 82 4.33 -2.23 14.06
N ARG A 83 5.53 -2.24 13.47
CA ARG A 83 6.79 -1.94 14.16
C ARG A 83 7.45 -0.75 13.49
N ILE A 84 7.92 0.20 14.30
CA ILE A 84 8.63 1.39 13.81
C ILE A 84 9.95 1.50 14.58
N GLY A 85 11.04 1.74 13.87
CA GLY A 85 12.34 1.94 14.50
C GLY A 85 13.36 2.59 13.58
N SER A 86 14.58 2.74 14.10
CA SER A 86 15.66 3.45 13.40
C SER A 86 16.62 2.55 12.63
N LYS A 87 16.52 1.24 12.80
CA LYS A 87 17.44 0.27 12.19
C LYS A 87 16.73 -1.06 11.97
N LEU A 88 17.00 -1.70 10.84
CA LEU A 88 16.55 -3.08 10.59
C LEU A 88 17.52 -4.10 11.20
N ASP A 89 16.99 -5.28 11.48
CA ASP A 89 17.76 -6.45 11.87
C ASP A 89 18.69 -6.95 10.74
N GLU A 90 19.50 -7.97 11.03
CA GLU A 90 20.45 -8.53 10.07
C GLU A 90 19.76 -9.13 8.83
N THR A 91 18.52 -9.61 8.98
CA THR A 91 17.73 -10.20 7.90
C THR A 91 17.01 -9.16 7.05
N LYS A 92 16.96 -7.90 7.50
CA LYS A 92 16.26 -6.77 6.85
C LYS A 92 14.76 -7.01 6.69
N THR A 93 14.20 -7.84 7.55
CA THR A 93 12.77 -8.20 7.54
C THR A 93 12.03 -7.59 8.72
N ASP A 94 12.77 -7.12 9.72
CA ASP A 94 12.22 -6.53 10.93
C ASP A 94 13.06 -5.33 11.39
N VAL A 95 12.50 -4.52 12.30
CA VAL A 95 13.22 -3.56 13.11
C VAL A 95 14.08 -4.32 14.14
N ASP A 96 15.34 -3.93 14.26
CA ASP A 96 16.24 -4.39 15.31
C ASP A 96 15.65 -4.01 16.68
N TRP A 97 15.53 -4.99 17.59
CA TRP A 97 14.82 -4.81 18.86
C TRP A 97 15.44 -3.73 19.75
N ASP A 98 16.75 -3.54 19.65
CA ASP A 98 17.47 -2.48 20.39
C ASP A 98 17.20 -1.07 19.84
N PHE A 99 16.58 -0.98 18.66
CA PHE A 99 16.31 0.25 17.91
C PHE A 99 14.80 0.44 17.62
N LEU A 100 13.95 -0.33 18.30
CA LEU A 100 12.50 -0.27 18.22
C LEU A 100 11.97 0.95 18.99
N ASP A 101 11.23 1.80 18.30
CA ASP A 101 10.54 2.95 18.90
C ASP A 101 9.08 2.61 19.23
N VAL A 102 8.42 1.83 18.35
CA VAL A 102 7.00 1.50 18.45
C VAL A 102 6.79 0.03 18.10
N TYR A 103 5.99 -0.65 18.93
CA TYR A 103 5.35 -1.90 18.57
C TYR A 103 3.89 -1.83 19.00
N GLU A 104 2.98 -1.85 18.03
CA GLU A 104 1.55 -1.72 18.27
C GLU A 104 0.79 -2.83 17.56
N PHE A 105 -0.23 -3.36 18.25
CA PHE A 105 -1.25 -4.22 17.67
C PHE A 105 -2.55 -3.43 17.59
N VAL A 106 -3.02 -3.17 16.38
CA VAL A 106 -4.18 -2.33 16.12
C VAL A 106 -5.30 -3.21 15.59
N SER A 107 -6.41 -3.27 16.33
CA SER A 107 -7.61 -3.99 15.93
C SER A 107 -8.78 -3.03 15.71
N ASP A 108 -9.65 -3.37 14.78
CA ASP A 108 -10.78 -2.50 14.36
C ASP A 108 -11.80 -2.24 15.49
N ASP A 109 -11.93 -3.17 16.42
CA ASP A 109 -12.80 -3.05 17.59
C ASP A 109 -12.28 -2.05 18.63
N VAL A 110 -10.95 -1.90 18.73
CA VAL A 110 -10.29 -0.95 19.65
C VAL A 110 -10.06 0.40 18.98
N TYR A 111 -9.74 0.40 17.69
CA TYR A 111 -9.39 1.58 16.90
C TYR A 111 -10.39 1.80 15.75
N SER A 112 -11.68 1.92 16.07
CA SER A 112 -12.75 2.11 15.08
C SER A 112 -12.56 3.30 14.13
N ASN A 113 -11.78 4.31 14.56
CA ASN A 113 -11.40 5.47 13.75
C ASN A 113 -9.99 5.39 13.16
N GLY A 114 -9.28 4.28 13.35
CA GLY A 114 -7.89 4.06 12.99
C GLY A 114 -6.91 4.50 14.07
N TRP A 115 -5.67 4.02 13.94
CA TRP A 115 -4.54 4.39 14.78
C TRP A 115 -3.77 5.53 14.11
N THR A 116 -3.70 6.69 14.77
CA THR A 116 -2.99 7.86 14.24
C THR A 116 -1.61 7.99 14.86
N ALA A 117 -0.58 8.11 14.02
CA ALA A 117 0.80 8.28 14.44
C ALA A 117 1.60 9.20 13.50
N VAL A 118 2.71 9.74 14.01
CA VAL A 118 3.65 10.58 13.27
C VAL A 118 4.82 9.72 12.77
N PHE A 119 5.02 9.72 11.47
CA PHE A 119 6.07 8.99 10.76
C PHE A 119 7.22 9.94 10.47
N LEU A 120 8.36 9.69 11.12
CA LEU A 120 9.56 10.52 10.99
C LEU A 120 10.47 10.00 9.86
N GLU A 121 10.99 10.92 9.06
CA GLU A 121 11.90 10.60 7.95
C GLU A 121 13.12 9.79 8.43
N GLY A 122 13.51 8.80 7.63
CA GLY A 122 14.64 7.91 7.91
C GLY A 122 14.32 6.73 8.83
N LYS A 123 13.13 6.66 9.43
CA LYS A 123 12.67 5.49 10.19
C LYS A 123 12.25 4.36 9.25
N TYR A 124 12.26 3.14 9.77
CA TYR A 124 11.69 1.95 9.14
C TYR A 124 10.34 1.63 9.74
N VAL A 125 9.42 1.19 8.88
CA VAL A 125 8.07 0.74 9.22
C VAL A 125 7.94 -0.69 8.71
N VAL A 126 7.61 -1.60 9.61
CA VAL A 126 7.32 -3.00 9.27
C VAL A 126 5.85 -3.26 9.52
N LEU A 127 5.16 -3.67 8.47
CA LEU A 127 3.75 -4.03 8.47
C LEU A 127 3.64 -5.55 8.31
N GLU A 128 3.01 -6.21 9.28
CA GLU A 128 2.74 -7.66 9.18
C GLU A 128 1.61 -7.99 8.20
N ASP A 129 0.68 -7.06 8.03
CA ASP A 129 -0.49 -7.18 7.17
C ASP A 129 -0.67 -5.93 6.30
N ALA A 130 -1.49 -6.04 5.26
CA ALA A 130 -1.88 -4.87 4.49
C ALA A 130 -2.72 -3.91 5.35
N VAL A 131 -2.52 -2.61 5.15
CA VAL A 131 -3.23 -1.56 5.88
C VAL A 131 -3.70 -0.45 4.95
N TYR A 132 -4.64 0.35 5.42
CA TYR A 132 -5.02 1.60 4.79
C TYR A 132 -4.37 2.77 5.51
N PHE A 133 -3.59 3.56 4.78
CA PHE A 133 -3.16 4.89 5.22
C PHE A 133 -4.17 5.93 4.79
N GLN A 134 -4.51 6.83 5.70
CA GLN A 134 -5.44 7.93 5.50
C GLN A 134 -4.84 9.22 6.03
N LYS A 135 -5.26 10.36 5.46
CA LYS A 135 -4.97 11.67 6.07
C LYS A 135 -5.44 11.66 7.53
N PRO A 136 -4.75 12.39 8.43
CA PRO A 136 -5.09 12.41 9.85
C PRO A 136 -6.56 12.72 10.07
N THR A 137 -7.28 11.76 10.63
CA THR A 137 -8.63 11.99 11.13
C THR A 137 -8.48 12.39 12.59
N LYS A 138 -9.13 13.46 13.04
CA LYS A 138 -9.14 13.84 14.48
C LYS A 138 -9.78 12.71 15.29
N GLY A 139 -8.93 11.84 15.83
CA GLY A 139 -9.24 10.70 16.68
C GLY A 139 -8.08 10.48 17.67
N THR A 140 -8.22 9.51 18.59
CA THR A 140 -7.19 9.18 19.57
C THR A 140 -5.91 8.71 18.87
N GLY A 141 -4.86 9.53 18.90
CA GLY A 141 -3.53 9.24 18.37
C GLY A 141 -2.45 9.94 19.18
N PHE A 142 -1.29 9.30 19.29
CA PHE A 142 -0.14 9.79 20.06
C PHE A 142 0.81 10.55 19.12
N GLY A 143 1.19 11.76 19.52
CA GLY A 143 2.28 12.50 18.87
C GLY A 143 3.59 12.24 19.60
N PHE A 144 4.66 11.89 18.89
CA PHE A 144 6.00 11.87 19.48
C PHE A 144 6.51 13.30 19.66
N LYS A 145 7.13 13.57 20.82
CA LYS A 145 7.98 14.73 21.03
C LYS A 145 9.42 14.38 20.70
#